data_AF-A0A2M8FCV7-F1
#
_entry.id   AF-A0A2M8FCV7-F1
#
_cell.length_a   1.000
_cell.length_b   1.000
_cell.length_c   1.000
_cell.angle_alpha   90.00
_cell.angle_beta   90.00
_cell.angle_gamma   90.00
#
_symmetry.space_group_name_H-M   'P 1'
#
loop_
_entity.id
_entity.type
_entity.pdbx_description
1 polymer ?
#
loop_
_entity_poly.entity_id
_entity_poly.type
_entity_poly.pdbx_seq_one_letter_code
_entity_poly.pdbx_strand_id
1 'polypeptide(L)'
;MILVKKTFLFLILATILLFCTKSIWAQTVTPTPTPAQDKLQQSKELQDKINELQKKVSDLQGQTKTLSSQIAVMDNQIKLSEYRIDSTKTELLSLSADIDTADKKIGVLEKNLSGLTKVLINRIVATYEVGGTQSFEALVASNNISNFFTRFNYLKIAQIHDKKLIYDTQQAKMDYANQKNIFENEKKKVESLKKQLEDYTIQLDREKQGK
;
A
#
# COMPACT_ATOMS: atom_id res chain seq x y z
N MET A 1 -11.80 15.87 102.08
CA MET A 1 -12.42 17.22 102.17
C MET A 1 -11.89 18.08 101.01
N ILE A 2 -12.51 17.96 99.84
CA ILE A 2 -11.99 18.42 98.54
C ILE A 2 -12.52 19.81 98.11
N LEU A 3 -13.32 20.50 98.94
CA LEU A 3 -14.05 21.69 98.47
C LEU A 3 -13.46 23.08 98.80
N VAL A 4 -12.38 23.19 99.59
CA VAL A 4 -11.88 24.51 100.07
C VAL A 4 -10.74 25.09 99.21
N LYS A 5 -10.08 24.28 98.37
CA LYS A 5 -8.97 24.77 97.51
C LYS A 5 -9.43 25.65 96.34
N LYS A 6 -10.71 25.60 95.95
CA LYS A 6 -11.23 26.34 94.78
C LYS A 6 -11.60 27.80 95.03
N THR A 7 -11.76 28.22 96.28
CA THR A 7 -12.10 29.62 96.63
C THR A 7 -10.87 30.49 96.91
N PHE A 8 -9.73 29.88 97.22
CA PHE A 8 -8.45 30.59 97.39
C PHE A 8 -7.79 30.96 96.04
N LEU A 9 -8.13 30.23 94.96
CA LEU A 9 -7.60 30.47 93.62
C LEU A 9 -8.20 31.74 92.95
N PHE A 10 -9.28 32.30 93.49
CA PHE A 10 -9.99 33.44 92.89
C PHE A 10 -9.67 34.80 93.54
N LEU A 11 -8.89 34.83 94.63
CA LEU A 11 -8.60 36.07 95.37
C LEU A 11 -7.27 36.76 94.95
N ILE A 12 -6.43 36.10 94.17
CA ILE A 12 -5.11 36.63 93.74
C ILE A 12 -5.21 37.40 92.39
N LEU A 13 -6.34 37.32 91.69
CA LEU A 13 -6.51 37.92 90.35
C LEU A 13 -7.02 39.37 90.36
N ALA A 14 -7.28 39.98 91.52
CA ALA A 14 -8.01 41.26 91.58
C ALA A 14 -7.47 42.27 92.59
N THR A 15 -6.15 42.39 92.73
CA THR A 15 -5.51 43.63 93.21
C THR A 15 -4.36 43.94 92.27
N ILE A 16 -4.62 44.72 91.24
CA ILE A 16 -4.43 46.17 91.30
C ILE A 16 -2.92 46.45 91.36
N LEU A 17 -2.29 46.66 90.20
CA LEU A 17 -2.45 47.90 89.43
C LEU A 17 -2.11 49.11 90.33
N LEU A 18 -0.91 49.09 90.90
CA LEU A 18 -0.24 50.24 91.51
C LEU A 18 1.23 49.85 91.73
N PHE A 19 2.08 50.13 90.74
CA PHE A 19 3.31 50.91 90.92
C PHE A 19 4.17 50.83 89.65
N CYS A 20 4.03 51.87 88.85
CA CYS A 20 4.96 52.27 87.82
C CYS A 20 6.26 52.72 88.48
N THR A 21 7.39 52.04 88.23
CA THR A 21 8.69 52.71 88.01
C THR A 21 9.59 51.76 87.22
N LYS A 22 10.19 52.31 86.17
CA LYS A 22 11.03 51.57 85.22
C LYS A 22 12.41 51.32 85.81
N SER A 23 12.96 50.15 85.55
CA SER A 23 14.41 49.95 85.49
C SER A 23 14.71 49.04 84.32
N ILE A 24 15.40 49.65 83.36
CA ILE A 24 15.88 49.09 82.11
C ILE A 24 17.10 48.24 82.44
N TRP A 25 17.01 46.93 82.23
CA TRP A 25 18.18 46.07 82.08
C TRP A 25 18.37 45.83 80.59
N ALA A 26 19.45 46.38 80.05
CA ALA A 26 19.84 46.19 78.67
C ALA A 26 20.25 44.72 78.45
N GLN A 27 19.42 43.96 77.73
CA GLN A 27 19.87 42.75 77.05
C GLN A 27 20.49 43.18 75.73
N THR A 28 21.82 43.07 75.63
CA THR A 28 22.49 43.11 74.34
C THR A 28 22.05 41.87 73.55
N VAL A 29 21.19 42.06 72.56
CA VAL A 29 20.96 41.07 71.51
C VAL A 29 22.24 40.96 70.68
N THR A 30 23.10 40.02 71.04
CA THR A 30 24.11 39.53 70.10
C THR A 30 23.34 38.78 69.01
N PRO A 31 23.38 39.17 67.73
CA PRO A 31 22.86 38.31 66.69
C PRO A 31 23.79 37.11 66.61
N THR A 32 23.42 36.02 67.28
CA THR A 32 23.96 34.70 66.95
C THR A 32 23.69 34.51 65.46
N PRO A 33 24.70 34.31 64.59
CA PRO A 33 24.43 33.95 63.21
C PRO A 33 23.77 32.57 63.25
N THR A 34 22.44 32.53 63.12
CA THR A 34 21.65 31.30 63.25
C THR A 34 22.05 30.34 62.12
N PRO A 35 22.83 29.28 62.38
CA PRO A 35 23.28 28.35 61.34
C PRO A 35 22.10 27.51 60.80
N ALA A 36 20.98 27.51 61.54
CA ALA A 36 19.75 26.82 61.18
C ALA A 36 18.98 27.49 60.03
N GLN A 37 19.09 28.82 59.87
CA GLN A 37 18.39 29.54 58.80
C GLN A 37 19.05 29.26 57.43
N ASP A 38 20.39 29.33 57.37
CA ASP A 38 21.17 28.97 56.18
C ASP A 38 21.01 27.50 55.80
N LYS A 39 21.04 26.58 56.77
CA LYS A 39 20.79 25.14 56.50
C LYS A 39 19.38 24.87 55.99
N LEU A 40 18.37 25.57 56.50
CA LEU A 40 16.98 25.42 56.03
C LEU A 40 16.83 25.94 54.59
N GLN A 41 17.48 27.06 54.27
CA GLN A 41 17.47 27.66 52.93
C GLN A 41 18.21 26.77 51.92
N GLN A 42 19.37 26.26 52.31
CA GLN A 42 20.16 25.31 51.52
C GLN A 42 19.43 23.97 51.31
N SER A 43 18.68 23.49 52.33
CA SER A 43 17.82 22.31 52.20
C SER A 43 16.66 22.54 51.23
N LYS A 44 16.10 23.76 51.19
CA LYS A 44 15.01 24.11 50.29
C LYS A 44 15.51 24.18 48.84
N GLU A 45 16.67 24.80 48.61
CA GLU A 45 17.33 24.82 47.30
C GLU A 45 17.69 23.42 46.79
N LEU A 46 18.16 22.52 47.68
CA LEU A 46 18.40 21.13 47.34
C LEU A 46 17.11 20.40 46.95
N GLN A 47 16.01 20.63 47.69
CA GLN A 47 14.73 20.03 47.37
C GLN A 47 14.17 20.53 46.03
N ASP A 48 14.33 21.82 45.74
CA ASP A 48 13.93 22.41 44.46
C ASP A 48 14.73 21.81 43.30
N LYS A 49 16.05 21.64 43.47
CA LYS A 49 16.91 20.95 42.49
C LYS A 49 16.52 19.48 42.28
N ILE A 50 16.18 18.76 43.35
CA ILE A 50 15.69 17.37 43.25
C ILE A 50 14.40 17.31 42.45
N ASN A 51 13.44 18.20 42.75
CA ASN A 51 12.16 18.25 42.05
C ASN A 51 12.35 18.60 40.56
N GLU A 52 13.25 19.55 40.25
CA GLU A 52 13.61 19.89 38.87
C GLU A 52 14.23 18.70 38.13
N LEU A 53 15.18 18.01 38.75
CA LEU A 53 15.81 16.83 38.16
C LEU A 53 14.82 15.67 37.97
N GLN A 54 13.91 15.43 38.92
CA GLN A 54 12.85 14.43 38.79
C GLN A 54 11.91 14.76 37.64
N LYS A 55 11.51 16.03 37.48
CA LYS A 55 10.72 16.48 36.34
C LYS A 55 11.47 16.24 35.03
N LYS A 56 12.76 16.59 34.98
CA LYS A 56 13.62 16.37 33.81
C LYS A 56 13.76 14.89 33.46
N VAL A 57 13.87 13.99 34.45
CA VAL A 57 13.88 12.54 34.24
C VAL A 57 12.55 12.06 33.66
N SER A 58 11.43 12.51 34.23
CA SER A 58 10.09 12.16 33.73
C SER A 58 9.89 12.65 32.28
N ASP A 59 10.30 13.87 31.98
CA ASP A 59 10.22 14.46 30.63
C ASP A 59 11.07 13.66 29.64
N LEU A 60 12.31 13.29 30.00
CA LEU A 60 13.20 12.48 29.16
C LEU A 60 12.69 11.05 28.97
N GLN A 61 12.10 10.43 29.99
CA GLN A 61 11.46 9.11 29.88
C GLN A 61 10.26 9.17 28.92
N GLY A 62 9.44 10.22 29.00
CA GLY A 62 8.32 10.46 28.08
C GLY A 62 8.79 10.64 26.63
N GLN A 63 9.85 11.42 26.41
CA GLN A 63 10.48 11.60 25.10
C GLN A 63 11.01 10.26 24.55
N THR A 64 11.70 9.47 25.38
CA THR A 64 12.23 8.15 24.98
C THR A 64 11.12 7.21 24.53
N LYS A 65 10.00 7.14 25.28
CA LYS A 65 8.84 6.31 24.91
C LYS A 65 8.20 6.77 23.60
N THR A 66 8.14 8.09 23.38
CA THR A 66 7.60 8.68 22.16
C THR A 66 8.49 8.36 20.96
N LEU A 67 9.81 8.56 21.09
CA LEU A 67 10.79 8.22 20.05
C LEU A 67 10.78 6.72 19.73
N SER A 68 10.72 5.85 20.75
CA SER A 68 10.61 4.40 20.54
C SER A 68 9.36 4.02 19.76
N SER A 69 8.22 4.66 20.04
CA SER A 69 6.99 4.46 19.28
C SER A 69 7.13 4.95 17.83
N GLN A 70 7.76 6.11 17.62
CA GLN A 70 8.01 6.66 16.29
C GLN A 70 8.92 5.74 15.45
N ILE A 71 10.01 5.22 16.04
CA ILE A 71 10.90 4.24 15.39
C ILE A 71 10.12 2.98 15.00
N ALA A 72 9.29 2.45 15.90
CA ALA A 72 8.48 1.28 15.60
C ALA A 72 7.49 1.53 14.44
N VAL A 73 6.89 2.72 14.35
CA VAL A 73 6.03 3.10 13.22
C VAL A 73 6.84 3.15 11.92
N MET A 74 7.99 3.82 11.92
CA MET A 74 8.88 3.91 10.74
C MET A 74 9.37 2.53 10.28
N ASP A 75 9.76 1.64 11.20
CA ASP A 75 10.18 0.28 10.88
C ASP A 75 9.07 -0.55 10.21
N ASN A 76 7.82 -0.38 10.66
CA ASN A 76 6.68 -1.05 10.04
C ASN A 76 6.34 -0.45 8.68
N GLN A 77 6.51 0.86 8.48
CA GLN A 77 6.34 1.52 7.17
C GLN A 77 7.38 1.01 6.17
N ILE A 78 8.66 0.95 6.57
CA ILE A 78 9.75 0.40 5.76
C ILE A 78 9.43 -1.04 5.33
N LYS A 79 9.04 -1.91 6.28
CA LYS A 79 8.67 -3.30 5.96
C LYS A 79 7.47 -3.40 5.02
N LEU A 80 6.46 -2.54 5.20
CA LEU A 80 5.30 -2.49 4.32
C LEU A 80 5.71 -2.10 2.90
N SER A 81 6.57 -1.08 2.75
CA SER A 81 7.11 -0.64 1.47
C SER A 81 7.96 -1.74 0.80
N GLU A 82 8.80 -2.45 1.56
CA GLU A 82 9.58 -3.60 1.07
C GLU A 82 8.67 -4.72 0.55
N TYR A 83 7.63 -5.10 1.28
CA TYR A 83 6.68 -6.12 0.82
C TYR A 83 5.87 -5.69 -0.41
N ARG A 84 5.51 -4.41 -0.52
CA ARG A 84 4.85 -3.89 -1.74
C ARG A 84 5.77 -4.00 -2.95
N ILE A 85 7.04 -3.62 -2.80
CA ILE A 85 8.06 -3.75 -3.85
C ILE A 85 8.19 -5.22 -4.30
N ASP A 86 8.32 -6.15 -3.36
CA ASP A 86 8.50 -7.57 -3.68
C ASP A 86 7.26 -8.18 -4.35
N SER A 87 6.07 -7.82 -3.88
CA SER A 87 4.80 -8.22 -4.50
C SER A 87 4.69 -7.68 -5.94
N THR A 88 4.97 -6.39 -6.14
CA THR A 88 4.90 -5.78 -7.48
C THR A 88 5.94 -6.36 -8.43
N LYS A 89 7.17 -6.64 -7.96
CA LYS A 89 8.20 -7.33 -8.76
C LYS A 89 7.75 -8.72 -9.19
N THR A 90 7.13 -9.47 -8.28
CA THR A 90 6.62 -10.82 -8.56
C THR A 90 5.49 -10.78 -9.60
N GLU A 91 4.54 -9.85 -9.45
CA GLU A 91 3.47 -9.65 -10.43
C GLU A 91 4.04 -9.26 -11.81
N LEU A 92 5.03 -8.37 -11.84
CA LEU A 92 5.68 -7.92 -13.07
C LEU A 92 6.39 -9.07 -13.79
N LEU A 93 7.12 -9.92 -13.05
CA LEU A 93 7.78 -11.10 -13.61
C LEU A 93 6.79 -12.08 -14.21
N SER A 94 5.70 -12.40 -13.49
CA SER A 94 4.65 -13.29 -14.00
C SER A 94 4.01 -12.71 -15.27
N LEU A 95 3.57 -11.44 -15.20
CA LEU A 95 2.89 -10.80 -16.31
C LEU A 95 3.80 -10.64 -17.54
N SER A 96 5.09 -10.41 -17.35
CA SER A 96 6.05 -10.34 -18.45
C SER A 96 6.24 -11.70 -19.13
N ALA A 97 6.30 -12.80 -18.37
CA ALA A 97 6.38 -14.15 -18.93
C ALA A 97 5.10 -14.55 -19.68
N ASP A 98 3.94 -14.17 -19.14
CA ASP A 98 2.64 -14.36 -19.80
C ASP A 98 2.58 -13.56 -21.11
N ILE A 99 3.07 -12.32 -21.09
CA ILE A 99 3.16 -11.47 -22.28
C ILE A 99 4.06 -12.09 -23.36
N ASP A 100 5.25 -12.56 -23.00
CA ASP A 100 6.17 -13.19 -23.96
C ASP A 100 5.56 -14.45 -24.60
N THR A 101 4.80 -15.20 -23.80
CA THR A 101 4.07 -16.39 -24.28
C THR A 101 2.93 -16.00 -25.20
N ALA A 102 2.16 -14.97 -24.85
CA ALA A 102 1.07 -14.45 -25.64
C ALA A 102 1.57 -13.87 -26.98
N ASP A 103 2.68 -13.12 -26.99
CA ASP A 103 3.25 -12.52 -28.20
C ASP A 103 3.64 -13.58 -29.24
N LYS A 104 4.28 -14.67 -28.77
CA LYS A 104 4.62 -15.83 -29.62
C LYS A 104 3.36 -16.48 -30.20
N LYS A 105 2.33 -16.71 -29.36
CA LYS A 105 1.06 -17.32 -29.80
C LYS A 105 0.34 -16.43 -30.81
N ILE A 106 0.29 -15.11 -30.57
CA ILE A 106 -0.29 -14.10 -31.47
C ILE A 106 0.44 -14.11 -32.82
N GLY A 107 1.77 -14.15 -32.83
CA GLY A 107 2.54 -14.19 -34.08
C GLY A 107 2.28 -15.46 -34.91
N VAL A 108 2.17 -16.63 -34.27
CA VAL A 108 1.80 -17.88 -34.94
C VAL A 108 0.38 -17.81 -35.49
N LEU A 109 -0.56 -17.31 -34.70
CA LEU A 109 -1.96 -17.17 -35.10
C LEU A 109 -2.12 -16.21 -36.28
N GLU A 110 -1.41 -15.09 -36.28
CA GLU A 110 -1.38 -14.11 -37.38
C GLU A 110 -0.86 -14.72 -38.68
N LYS A 111 0.25 -15.46 -38.61
CA LYS A 111 0.82 -16.17 -39.77
C LYS A 111 -0.15 -17.20 -40.33
N ASN A 112 -0.79 -18.00 -39.46
CA ASN A 112 -1.75 -19.01 -39.87
C ASN A 112 -2.99 -18.38 -40.50
N LEU A 113 -3.54 -17.33 -39.89
CA LEU A 113 -4.71 -16.63 -40.40
C LEU A 113 -4.43 -15.96 -41.75
N SER A 114 -3.26 -15.36 -41.92
CA SER A 114 -2.82 -14.77 -43.20
C SER A 114 -2.67 -15.84 -44.28
N GLY A 115 -2.03 -16.98 -43.95
CA GLY A 115 -1.91 -18.11 -44.86
C GLY A 115 -3.27 -18.68 -45.29
N LEU A 116 -4.15 -18.92 -44.33
CA LEU A 116 -5.52 -19.40 -44.56
C LEU A 116 -6.30 -18.43 -45.46
N THR A 117 -6.24 -17.14 -45.15
CA THR A 117 -6.90 -16.09 -45.93
C THR A 117 -6.40 -16.07 -47.36
N LYS A 118 -5.09 -16.19 -47.59
CA LYS A 118 -4.50 -16.23 -48.93
C LYS A 118 -4.94 -17.45 -49.74
N VAL A 119 -4.94 -18.64 -49.12
CA VAL A 119 -5.43 -19.87 -49.77
C VAL A 119 -6.91 -19.73 -50.15
N LEU A 120 -7.71 -19.16 -49.25
CA LEU A 120 -9.14 -18.95 -49.47
C LEU A 120 -9.42 -17.95 -50.60
N ILE A 121 -8.69 -16.83 -50.64
CA ILE A 121 -8.77 -15.85 -51.74
C ILE A 121 -8.40 -16.51 -53.07
N ASN A 122 -7.28 -17.24 -53.13
CA ASN A 122 -6.86 -17.93 -54.35
C ASN A 122 -7.92 -18.93 -54.83
N ARG A 123 -8.56 -19.66 -53.92
CA ARG A 123 -9.64 -20.59 -54.24
C ARG A 123 -10.88 -19.87 -54.77
N ILE A 124 -11.26 -18.73 -54.18
CA ILE A 124 -12.36 -17.90 -54.66
C ILE A 124 -12.09 -17.41 -56.09
N VAL A 125 -10.88 -16.89 -56.35
CA VAL A 125 -10.46 -16.43 -57.68
C VAL A 125 -10.49 -17.58 -58.69
N ALA A 126 -9.86 -18.71 -58.39
CA ALA A 126 -9.86 -19.87 -59.29
C ALA A 126 -11.28 -20.40 -59.58
N THR A 127 -12.15 -20.42 -58.57
CA THR A 127 -13.55 -20.83 -58.75
C THR A 127 -14.32 -19.83 -59.63
N TYR A 128 -14.04 -18.54 -59.51
CA TYR A 128 -14.66 -17.51 -60.34
C TYR A 128 -14.18 -17.58 -61.80
N GLU A 129 -12.85 -17.74 -62.01
CA GLU A 129 -12.25 -17.88 -63.34
C GLU A 129 -12.78 -19.10 -64.10
N VAL A 130 -12.97 -20.23 -63.41
CA VAL A 130 -13.52 -21.47 -64.00
C VAL A 130 -15.05 -21.44 -64.11
N GLY A 131 -15.73 -20.70 -63.23
CA GLY A 131 -17.19 -20.73 -63.03
C GLY A 131 -18.05 -19.98 -64.05
N GLY A 132 -17.48 -19.16 -64.93
CA GLY A 132 -18.23 -18.25 -65.80
C GLY A 132 -19.11 -18.92 -66.87
N THR A 133 -18.80 -20.12 -67.34
CA THR A 133 -19.55 -20.82 -68.41
C THR A 133 -19.28 -22.33 -68.48
N GLN A 134 -18.09 -22.81 -68.10
CA GLN A 134 -17.64 -24.19 -68.37
C GLN A 134 -18.04 -25.24 -67.32
N SER A 135 -18.41 -24.83 -66.10
CA SER A 135 -18.64 -25.76 -64.98
C SER A 135 -19.91 -26.61 -65.12
N PHE A 136 -21.00 -26.06 -65.65
CA PHE A 136 -22.23 -26.83 -65.87
C PHE A 136 -22.09 -27.79 -67.06
N GLU A 137 -21.47 -27.32 -68.15
CA GLU A 137 -21.15 -28.17 -69.31
C GLU A 137 -20.22 -29.32 -68.92
N ALA A 138 -19.20 -29.08 -68.07
CA ALA A 138 -18.32 -30.12 -67.55
C ALA A 138 -19.00 -31.13 -66.62
N LEU A 139 -20.07 -30.72 -65.92
CA LEU A 139 -20.90 -31.63 -65.13
C LEU A 139 -21.78 -32.50 -66.07
N VAL A 140 -22.42 -31.90 -67.08
CA VAL A 140 -23.34 -32.56 -68.01
C VAL A 140 -22.62 -33.43 -69.06
N ALA A 141 -21.38 -33.11 -69.42
CA ALA A 141 -20.55 -33.88 -70.35
C ALA A 141 -20.10 -35.26 -69.81
N SER A 142 -20.58 -35.70 -68.65
CA SER A 142 -20.21 -37.00 -68.08
C SER A 142 -20.89 -38.16 -68.79
N ASN A 143 -20.12 -39.20 -69.14
CA ASN A 143 -20.56 -40.36 -69.95
C ASN A 143 -21.72 -41.19 -69.35
N ASN A 144 -22.16 -40.96 -68.10
CA ASN A 144 -23.33 -41.62 -67.52
C ASN A 144 -23.99 -40.76 -66.40
N ILE A 145 -25.28 -41.00 -66.11
CA ILE A 145 -26.08 -40.26 -65.12
C ILE A 145 -25.56 -40.45 -63.68
N SER A 146 -25.00 -41.62 -63.35
CA SER A 146 -24.45 -41.88 -62.01
C SER A 146 -23.23 -41.00 -61.69
N ASN A 147 -22.34 -40.80 -62.67
CA ASN A 147 -21.16 -39.96 -62.59
C ASN A 147 -21.55 -38.48 -62.44
N PHE A 148 -22.60 -38.04 -63.12
CA PHE A 148 -23.18 -36.71 -62.93
C PHE A 148 -23.59 -36.49 -61.46
N PHE A 149 -24.41 -37.39 -60.89
CA PHE A 149 -24.87 -37.27 -59.50
C PHE A 149 -23.72 -37.33 -58.48
N THR A 150 -22.71 -38.17 -58.71
CA THR A 150 -21.52 -38.24 -57.87
C THR A 150 -20.72 -36.94 -57.88
N ARG A 151 -20.45 -36.37 -59.07
CA ARG A 151 -19.75 -35.08 -59.22
C ARG A 151 -20.55 -33.93 -58.61
N PHE A 152 -21.87 -33.91 -58.80
CA PHE A 152 -22.77 -32.93 -58.19
C PHE A 152 -22.72 -32.98 -56.65
N ASN A 153 -22.76 -34.18 -56.07
CA ASN A 153 -22.64 -34.35 -54.62
C ASN A 153 -21.28 -33.87 -54.09
N TYR A 154 -20.18 -34.18 -54.76
CA TYR A 154 -18.86 -33.67 -54.36
C TYR A 154 -18.78 -32.15 -54.44
N LEU A 155 -19.31 -31.53 -55.49
CA LEU A 155 -19.34 -30.08 -55.61
C LEU A 155 -20.15 -29.44 -54.47
N LYS A 156 -21.32 -30.02 -54.14
CA LYS A 156 -22.15 -29.57 -53.02
C LYS A 156 -21.42 -29.66 -51.68
N ILE A 157 -20.73 -30.77 -51.43
CA ILE A 157 -19.92 -30.96 -50.21
C ILE A 157 -18.79 -29.91 -50.15
N ALA A 158 -18.08 -29.70 -51.26
CA ALA A 158 -17.00 -28.71 -51.35
C ALA A 158 -17.51 -27.28 -51.08
N GLN A 159 -18.66 -26.90 -51.65
CA GLN A 159 -19.27 -25.58 -51.43
C GLN A 159 -19.71 -25.37 -49.97
N ILE A 160 -20.28 -26.40 -49.33
CA ILE A 160 -20.65 -26.34 -47.91
C ILE A 160 -19.41 -26.14 -47.05
N HIS A 161 -18.36 -26.93 -47.32
CA HIS A 161 -17.09 -26.81 -46.62
C HIS A 161 -16.45 -25.43 -46.80
N ASP A 162 -16.46 -24.87 -48.01
CA ASP A 162 -15.89 -23.54 -48.29
C ASP A 162 -16.63 -22.43 -47.56
N LYS A 163 -17.96 -22.47 -47.56
CA LYS A 163 -18.77 -21.53 -46.77
C LYS A 163 -18.40 -21.63 -45.30
N LYS A 164 -18.32 -22.84 -44.74
CA LYS A 164 -17.92 -23.05 -43.35
C LYS A 164 -16.52 -22.46 -43.09
N LEU A 165 -15.56 -22.73 -43.97
CA LEU A 165 -14.19 -22.23 -43.83
C LEU A 165 -14.13 -20.69 -43.84
N ILE A 166 -14.93 -20.02 -44.69
CA ILE A 166 -15.05 -18.56 -44.70
C ILE A 166 -15.56 -18.05 -43.34
N TYR A 167 -16.64 -18.64 -42.82
CA TYR A 167 -17.22 -18.25 -41.54
C TYR A 167 -16.22 -18.47 -40.38
N ASP A 168 -15.61 -19.65 -40.32
CA ASP A 168 -14.62 -19.99 -39.30
C ASP A 168 -13.41 -19.02 -39.35
N THR A 169 -12.94 -18.68 -40.55
CA THR A 169 -11.83 -17.72 -40.75
C THR A 169 -12.20 -16.33 -40.26
N GLN A 170 -13.41 -15.87 -40.58
CA GLN A 170 -13.89 -14.56 -40.15
C GLN A 170 -14.04 -14.50 -38.63
N GLN A 171 -14.58 -15.56 -38.01
CA GLN A 171 -14.67 -15.67 -36.56
C GLN A 171 -13.28 -15.64 -35.92
N ALA A 172 -12.36 -16.46 -36.42
CA ALA A 172 -10.97 -16.48 -35.93
C ALA A 172 -10.28 -15.11 -36.04
N LYS A 173 -10.58 -14.32 -37.08
CA LYS A 173 -10.06 -12.96 -37.24
C LYS A 173 -10.60 -12.00 -36.18
N MET A 174 -11.89 -12.08 -35.86
CA MET A 174 -12.51 -11.26 -34.81
C MET A 174 -11.94 -11.63 -33.43
N ASP A 175 -11.85 -12.93 -33.14
CA ASP A 175 -11.32 -13.43 -31.87
C ASP A 175 -9.85 -13.04 -31.69
N TYR A 176 -9.04 -13.13 -32.77
CA TYR A 176 -7.66 -12.65 -32.78
C TYR A 176 -7.57 -11.15 -32.50
N ALA A 177 -8.40 -10.33 -33.14
CA ALA A 177 -8.39 -8.88 -32.92
C ALA A 177 -8.73 -8.53 -31.47
N ASN A 178 -9.67 -9.24 -30.86
CA ASN A 178 -10.00 -9.08 -29.44
C ASN A 178 -8.83 -9.49 -28.54
N GLN A 179 -8.22 -10.66 -28.77
CA GLN A 179 -7.05 -11.12 -28.01
C GLN A 179 -5.88 -10.13 -28.11
N LYS A 180 -5.62 -9.58 -29.29
CA LYS A 180 -4.60 -8.54 -29.49
C LYS A 180 -4.90 -7.28 -28.67
N ASN A 181 -6.16 -6.87 -28.56
CA ASN A 181 -6.55 -5.72 -27.74
C ASN A 181 -6.31 -5.97 -26.24
N ILE A 182 -6.72 -7.14 -25.74
CA ILE A 182 -6.50 -7.56 -24.34
C ILE A 182 -5.00 -7.53 -24.03
N PHE A 183 -4.19 -8.12 -24.91
CA PHE A 183 -2.74 -8.16 -24.78
C PHE A 183 -2.09 -6.77 -24.75
N GLU A 184 -2.52 -5.84 -25.61
CA GLU A 184 -2.03 -4.45 -25.57
C GLU A 184 -2.40 -3.73 -24.26
N ASN A 185 -3.55 -4.08 -23.64
CA ASN A 185 -3.90 -3.56 -22.32
C ASN A 185 -3.04 -4.17 -21.21
N GLU A 186 -2.68 -5.45 -21.29
CA GLU A 186 -1.73 -6.07 -20.36
C GLU A 186 -0.34 -5.43 -20.42
N LYS A 187 0.17 -5.11 -21.62
CA LYS A 187 1.40 -4.33 -21.79
C LYS A 187 1.33 -2.97 -21.08
N LYS A 188 0.21 -2.25 -21.23
CA LYS A 188 0.00 -0.98 -20.51
C LYS A 188 -0.03 -1.17 -19.00
N LYS A 189 -0.61 -2.28 -18.51
CA LYS A 189 -0.61 -2.61 -17.08
C LYS A 189 0.82 -2.82 -16.57
N VAL A 190 1.68 -3.51 -17.32
CA VAL A 190 3.11 -3.65 -16.97
C VAL A 190 3.80 -2.30 -16.85
N GLU A 191 3.60 -1.39 -17.79
CA GLU A 191 4.21 -0.05 -17.73
C GLU A 191 3.70 0.75 -16.52
N SER A 192 2.42 0.62 -16.17
CA SER A 192 1.86 1.21 -14.93
C SER A 192 2.50 0.61 -13.68
N LEU A 193 2.67 -0.72 -13.61
CA LEU A 193 3.31 -1.40 -12.48
C LEU A 193 4.79 -1.04 -12.33
N LYS A 194 5.51 -0.85 -13.44
CA LYS A 194 6.90 -0.34 -13.43
C LYS A 194 6.99 1.04 -12.77
N LYS A 195 6.08 1.94 -13.13
CA LYS A 195 6.01 3.28 -12.53
C LYS A 195 5.68 3.21 -11.03
N GLN A 196 4.71 2.39 -10.65
CA GLN A 196 4.37 2.19 -9.24
C GLN A 196 5.55 1.61 -8.44
N LEU A 197 6.32 0.70 -9.03
CA LEU A 197 7.52 0.13 -8.41
C LEU A 197 8.61 1.19 -8.19
N GLU A 198 8.80 2.10 -9.15
CA GLU A 198 9.70 3.24 -9.02
C GLU A 198 9.24 4.16 -7.88
N ASP A 199 7.95 4.51 -7.84
CA ASP A 199 7.37 5.33 -6.78
C ASP A 199 7.57 4.70 -5.38
N TYR A 200 7.33 3.39 -5.23
CA TYR A 200 7.57 2.68 -3.98
C TYR A 200 9.05 2.62 -3.59
N THR A 201 9.95 2.50 -4.57
CA THR A 201 11.39 2.52 -4.32
C THR A 201 11.84 3.88 -3.80
N ILE A 202 11.37 4.96 -4.43
CA ILE A 202 11.64 6.34 -3.99
C ILE A 202 11.05 6.58 -2.60
N GLN A 203 9.83 6.09 -2.33
CA GLN A 203 9.20 6.20 -1.01
C GLN A 203 10.04 5.49 0.05
N LEU A 204 10.46 4.25 -0.20
CA LEU A 204 11.29 3.47 0.71
C LEU A 204 12.61 4.18 1.03
N ASP A 205 13.27 4.79 0.04
CA ASP A 205 14.51 5.53 0.24
C ASP A 205 14.30 6.75 1.15
N ARG A 206 13.19 7.48 0.99
CA ARG A 206 12.83 8.59 1.90
C ARG A 206 12.54 8.10 3.31
N GLU A 207 11.80 7.00 3.45
CA GLU A 207 11.50 6.38 4.75
C GLU A 207 12.78 5.95 5.47
N LYS A 208 13.76 5.43 4.73
CA LYS A 208 15.08 5.05 5.26
C LYS A 208 15.95 6.25 5.66
N GLN A 209 15.86 7.38 4.95
CA GLN A 209 16.58 8.61 5.30
C GLN A 209 15.98 9.34 6.51
N GLY A 210 14.68 9.18 6.74
CA GLY A 210 13.98 9.81 7.87
C GLY A 210 14.16 9.10 9.21
N LYS A 211 14.79 7.91 9.20
CA LYS A 211 15.12 7.11 10.39
C LYS A 211 16.50 7.47 10.93
#